data_AF-K9W4J9-F1
#
_entry.id   AF-K9W4J9-F1
#
_cell.length_a   1.000
_cell.length_b   1.000
_cell.length_c   1.000
_cell.angle_alpha   90.00
_cell.angle_beta   90.00
_cell.angle_gamma   90.00
#
_symmetry.space_group_name_H-M   'P 1'
#
loop_
_entity.id
_entity.type
_entity.pdbx_description
1 polymer ?
#
loop_
_entity_poly.entity_id
_entity_poly.type
_entity_poly.pdbx_seq_one_letter_code
_entity_poly.pdbx_strand_id
1 'polypeptide(L)'
;MKLTYLAKYLPLFIAVAILAPAQNTKAQTRVLKIVQPPQTQTVVPTPATTKEGIPTYGSEYAYDRYMRLGYAATQRKDNQAALSYFKLALQERPSDRYATIAYWNMVDLVKGKKSPSAKKVAETKYQRYMRIGYDATNKKKYQTALINFKRALKERPGDFYASQALRNVQTYTNTGQKVARK
;
A
#
# COMPACT_ATOMS: atom_id res chain seq x y z
N MET A 1 39.66 74.66 -15.31
CA MET A 1 38.79 75.84 -15.17
C MET A 1 37.45 75.38 -14.60
N LYS A 2 37.02 76.04 -13.53
CA LYS A 2 35.76 75.82 -12.80
C LYS A 2 34.57 76.28 -13.65
N LEU A 3 33.45 75.56 -13.59
CA LEU A 3 32.14 76.21 -13.48
C LEU A 3 31.15 75.30 -12.71
N THR A 4 30.84 75.78 -11.52
CA THR A 4 29.74 75.45 -10.63
C THR A 4 28.39 75.79 -11.25
N TYR A 5 27.36 74.96 -11.03
CA TYR A 5 26.01 75.46 -10.80
C TYR A 5 25.24 74.54 -9.84
N LEU A 6 24.82 75.10 -8.71
CA LEU A 6 23.89 74.54 -7.74
C LEU A 6 22.46 74.64 -8.28
N ALA A 7 21.66 73.57 -8.15
CA ALA A 7 20.21 73.68 -8.00
C ALA A 7 19.74 72.69 -6.94
N LYS A 8 19.29 73.24 -5.81
CA LYS A 8 18.57 72.57 -4.72
C LYS A 8 17.23 72.06 -5.23
N TYR A 9 16.85 70.81 -4.94
CA TYR A 9 15.51 70.39 -4.47
C TYR A 9 15.59 68.98 -3.85
N LEU A 10 15.03 68.84 -2.65
CA LEU A 10 14.94 67.63 -1.79
C LEU A 10 13.77 66.70 -2.28
N PRO A 11 13.54 65.51 -1.71
CA PRO A 11 13.36 64.24 -2.43
C PRO A 11 11.88 63.88 -2.67
N LEU A 12 11.54 63.34 -3.83
CA LEU A 12 10.30 62.57 -3.97
C LEU A 12 10.63 61.08 -3.97
N PHE A 13 10.31 60.41 -2.87
CA PHE A 13 10.26 58.95 -2.77
C PHE A 13 9.24 58.42 -3.78
N ILE A 14 9.72 57.82 -4.87
CA ILE A 14 8.88 56.96 -5.73
C ILE A 14 9.11 55.52 -5.28
N ALA A 15 8.22 55.04 -4.41
CA ALA A 15 8.06 53.62 -4.15
C ALA A 15 7.40 52.97 -5.39
N VAL A 16 8.18 52.29 -6.22
CA VAL A 16 7.62 51.37 -7.22
C VAL A 16 7.43 50.01 -6.54
N ALA A 17 6.23 49.80 -6.00
CA ALA A 17 5.78 48.48 -5.60
C ALA A 17 5.50 47.66 -6.86
N ILE A 18 6.33 46.65 -7.13
CA ILE A 18 6.07 45.64 -8.16
C ILE A 18 4.94 44.75 -7.63
N LEU A 19 3.73 44.96 -8.15
CA LEU A 19 2.58 44.12 -7.87
C LEU A 19 2.67 42.86 -8.74
N ALA A 20 3.14 41.76 -8.16
CA ALA A 20 3.05 40.44 -8.78
C ALA A 20 1.58 39.97 -8.83
N PRO A 21 1.08 39.42 -9.95
CA PRO A 21 -0.26 38.84 -9.97
C PRO A 21 -0.26 37.52 -9.17
N ALA A 22 -1.09 37.48 -8.12
CA ALA A 22 -1.42 36.27 -7.39
C ALA A 22 -2.03 35.23 -8.35
N GLN A 23 -1.34 34.10 -8.53
CA GLN A 23 -1.86 32.96 -9.28
C GLN A 23 -3.03 32.34 -8.52
N ASN A 24 -4.24 32.60 -8.99
CA ASN A 24 -5.48 31.99 -8.49
C ASN A 24 -5.59 30.55 -9.00
N THR A 25 -4.91 29.61 -8.34
CA THR A 25 -5.05 28.18 -8.60
C THR A 25 -6.37 27.66 -8.02
N LYS A 26 -7.46 27.74 -8.79
CA LYS A 26 -8.62 26.87 -8.58
C LYS A 26 -8.28 25.49 -9.13
N ALA A 27 -7.56 24.69 -8.36
CA ALA A 27 -7.48 23.25 -8.58
C ALA A 27 -8.86 22.65 -8.27
N GLN A 28 -9.65 22.39 -9.31
CA GLN A 28 -10.86 21.59 -9.22
C GLN A 28 -10.50 20.21 -8.67
N THR A 29 -10.88 19.97 -7.43
CA THR A 29 -10.81 18.66 -6.79
C THR A 29 -11.78 17.72 -7.49
N ARG A 30 -11.36 17.14 -8.62
CA ARG A 30 -12.04 15.98 -9.18
C ARG A 30 -11.78 14.82 -8.22
N VAL A 31 -12.77 14.52 -7.39
CA VAL A 31 -12.77 13.37 -6.49
C VAL A 31 -12.73 12.11 -7.38
N LEU A 32 -11.52 11.65 -7.71
CA LEU A 32 -11.32 10.36 -8.34
C LEU A 32 -11.82 9.33 -7.33
N LYS A 33 -12.94 8.68 -7.66
CA LYS A 33 -13.52 7.58 -6.90
C LYS A 33 -12.42 6.55 -6.65
N ILE A 34 -11.90 6.58 -5.43
CA ILE A 34 -10.80 5.77 -4.94
C ILE A 34 -11.30 4.33 -4.97
N VAL A 35 -10.76 3.49 -5.86
CA VAL A 35 -10.96 2.04 -5.73
C VAL A 35 -10.05 1.59 -4.59
N GLN A 36 -10.53 1.78 -3.35
CA GLN A 36 -9.98 1.09 -2.19
C GLN A 36 -10.07 -0.42 -2.43
N PRO A 37 -9.08 -1.22 -2.01
CA PRO A 37 -9.25 -2.67 -1.99
C PRO A 37 -10.55 -2.99 -1.24
N PRO A 38 -11.35 -3.98 -1.70
CA PRO A 38 -12.64 -4.28 -1.09
C PRO A 38 -12.43 -4.50 0.40
N GLN A 39 -13.01 -3.62 1.22
CA GLN A 39 -13.10 -3.82 2.64
C GLN A 39 -13.99 -5.03 2.84
N THR A 40 -13.39 -6.22 2.94
CA THR A 40 -14.06 -7.38 3.49
C THR A 40 -14.42 -7.01 4.92
N GLN A 41 -15.69 -6.68 5.14
CA GLN A 41 -16.29 -6.52 6.45
C GLN A 41 -16.10 -7.84 7.20
N THR A 42 -15.04 -7.94 7.98
CA THR A 42 -14.92 -8.95 9.01
C THR A 42 -15.78 -8.47 10.16
N VAL A 43 -16.83 -9.26 10.43
CA VAL A 43 -17.71 -9.23 11.60
C VAL A 43 -17.01 -8.61 12.81
N VAL A 44 -17.60 -7.53 13.33
CA VAL A 44 -17.14 -6.78 14.50
C VAL A 44 -17.18 -7.71 15.72
N PRO A 45 -16.07 -7.97 16.44
CA PRO A 45 -16.17 -8.52 17.77
C PRO A 45 -16.68 -7.42 18.72
N THR A 46 -17.78 -7.70 19.41
CA THR A 46 -18.31 -6.93 20.54
C THR A 46 -17.17 -6.54 21.50
N PRO A 47 -16.99 -5.26 21.86
CA PRO A 47 -15.91 -4.88 22.76
C PRO A 47 -16.18 -5.44 24.16
N ALA A 48 -15.22 -6.20 24.68
CA ALA A 48 -15.24 -6.69 26.05
C ALA A 48 -15.01 -5.54 27.03
N THR A 49 -15.97 -5.31 27.92
CA THR A 49 -15.95 -4.26 28.94
C THR A 49 -14.98 -4.61 30.06
N THR A 50 -14.00 -3.74 30.34
CA THR A 50 -13.24 -3.74 31.61
C THR A 50 -13.74 -2.57 32.48
N LYS A 51 -13.72 -2.77 33.80
CA LYS A 51 -14.48 -2.07 34.86
C LYS A 51 -14.23 -0.55 35.06
N GLU A 52 -13.85 0.22 34.04
CA GLU A 52 -13.50 1.64 34.23
C GLU A 52 -14.06 2.59 33.15
N GLY A 53 -15.15 2.24 32.45
CA GLY A 53 -16.01 3.24 31.78
C GLY A 53 -15.40 4.15 30.70
N ILE A 54 -14.12 4.00 30.35
CA ILE A 54 -13.47 4.78 29.30
C ILE A 54 -13.70 4.06 27.96
N PRO A 55 -14.39 4.68 26.98
CA PRO A 55 -14.50 4.12 25.65
C PRO A 55 -13.10 4.09 25.01
N THR A 56 -12.54 2.89 24.84
CA THR A 56 -11.29 2.68 24.11
C THR A 56 -11.53 2.89 22.62
N TYR A 57 -11.51 4.16 22.19
CA TYR A 57 -11.47 4.51 20.77
C TYR A 57 -10.13 4.04 20.16
N GLY A 58 -10.14 2.80 19.65
CA GLY A 58 -9.39 2.39 18.47
C GLY A 58 -7.87 2.43 18.54
N SER A 59 -7.26 1.47 19.25
CA SER A 59 -5.90 1.06 18.87
C SER A 59 -5.96 0.51 17.44
N GLU A 60 -5.52 1.29 16.44
CA GLU A 60 -5.28 0.79 15.08
C GLU A 60 -4.37 -0.43 15.18
N TYR A 61 -4.83 -1.60 14.72
CA TYR A 61 -4.00 -2.81 14.70
C TYR A 61 -2.71 -2.50 13.93
N ALA A 62 -1.57 -2.98 14.42
CA ALA A 62 -0.26 -2.70 13.81
C ALA A 62 -0.25 -2.98 12.29
N TYR A 63 -0.91 -4.06 11.86
CA TYR A 63 -1.15 -4.37 10.46
C TYR A 63 -1.81 -3.23 9.68
N ASP A 64 -2.95 -2.70 10.14
CA ASP A 64 -3.71 -1.66 9.43
C ASP A 64 -2.88 -0.39 9.30
N ARG A 65 -2.16 -0.04 10.37
CA ARG A 65 -1.21 1.08 10.39
C ARG A 65 -0.14 0.92 9.33
N TYR A 66 0.53 -0.23 9.27
CA TYR A 66 1.59 -0.47 8.30
C TYR A 66 1.08 -0.49 6.86
N MET A 67 -0.08 -1.07 6.60
CA MET A 67 -0.69 -1.04 5.26
C MET A 67 -1.00 0.40 4.83
N ARG A 68 -1.60 1.20 5.72
CA ARG A 68 -1.91 2.62 5.47
C ARG A 68 -0.64 3.44 5.21
N LEU A 69 0.39 3.28 6.04
CA LEU A 69 1.67 3.96 5.86
C LEU A 69 2.37 3.56 4.55
N GLY A 70 2.33 2.28 4.18
CA GLY A 70 2.89 1.78 2.93
C GLY A 70 2.22 2.38 1.69
N TYR A 71 0.88 2.45 1.67
CA TYR A 71 0.15 3.13 0.60
C TYR A 71 0.42 4.64 0.58
N ALA A 72 0.46 5.31 1.73
CA ALA A 72 0.79 6.73 1.80
C ALA A 72 2.21 7.03 1.29
N ALA A 73 3.19 6.19 1.61
CA ALA A 73 4.54 6.27 1.06
C ALA A 73 4.56 6.05 -0.46
N THR A 74 3.79 5.08 -0.96
CA THR A 74 3.64 4.84 -2.41
C THR A 74 3.13 6.09 -3.14
N GLN A 75 2.14 6.79 -2.58
CA GLN A 75 1.60 8.01 -3.18
C GLN A 75 2.63 9.16 -3.19
N ARG A 76 3.49 9.22 -2.16
CA ARG A 76 4.62 10.15 -2.10
C ARG A 76 5.80 9.73 -2.99
N LYS A 77 5.68 8.61 -3.72
CA LYS A 77 6.77 7.98 -4.51
C LYS A 77 7.98 7.57 -3.67
N ASP A 78 7.80 7.45 -2.35
CA ASP A 78 8.80 6.94 -1.43
C ASP A 78 8.75 5.42 -1.42
N ASN A 79 9.34 4.83 -2.46
CA ASN A 79 9.29 3.39 -2.71
C ASN A 79 9.99 2.57 -1.62
N GLN A 80 11.04 3.14 -1.00
CA GLN A 80 11.81 2.45 0.06
C GLN A 80 11.03 2.41 1.37
N ALA A 81 10.39 3.52 1.77
CA ALA A 81 9.51 3.51 2.93
C ALA A 81 8.30 2.60 2.69
N ALA A 82 7.69 2.66 1.49
CA ALA A 82 6.57 1.78 1.15
C ALA A 82 6.93 0.30 1.26
N LEU A 83 8.10 -0.10 0.72
CA LEU A 83 8.61 -1.45 0.81
C LEU A 83 8.79 -1.90 2.27
N SER A 84 9.36 -1.03 3.11
CA SER A 84 9.56 -1.30 4.53
C SER A 84 8.23 -1.50 5.27
N TYR A 85 7.25 -0.62 5.05
CA TYR A 85 5.95 -0.75 5.70
C TYR A 85 5.18 -2.00 5.27
N PHE A 86 5.17 -2.35 3.98
CA PHE A 86 4.53 -3.60 3.56
C PHE A 86 5.23 -4.84 4.11
N LYS A 87 6.56 -4.78 4.30
CA LYS A 87 7.29 -5.84 4.98
C LYS A 87 6.88 -5.97 6.45
N LEU A 88 6.73 -4.86 7.17
CA LEU A 88 6.21 -4.85 8.55
C LEU A 88 4.79 -5.42 8.62
N ALA A 89 3.91 -5.05 7.70
CA ALA A 89 2.56 -5.64 7.61
C ALA A 89 2.59 -7.17 7.43
N LEU A 90 3.57 -7.70 6.67
CA LEU A 90 3.78 -9.13 6.52
C LEU A 90 4.42 -9.80 7.74
N GLN A 91 5.10 -9.06 8.62
CA GLN A 91 5.53 -9.60 9.91
C GLN A 91 4.33 -9.77 10.84
N GLU A 92 3.40 -8.81 10.85
CA GLU A 92 2.15 -8.90 11.62
C GLU A 92 1.23 -10.01 11.08
N ARG A 93 1.14 -10.14 9.74
CA ARG A 93 0.29 -11.14 9.08
C ARG A 93 1.03 -11.83 7.93
N PRO A 94 1.84 -12.88 8.22
CA PRO A 94 2.69 -13.55 7.22
C PRO A 94 1.95 -14.22 6.06
N SER A 95 0.65 -14.49 6.21
CA SER A 95 -0.19 -15.10 5.17
C SER A 95 -1.19 -14.12 4.54
N ASP A 96 -1.07 -12.81 4.83
CA ASP A 96 -1.96 -11.83 4.26
C ASP A 96 -1.69 -11.61 2.76
N ARG A 97 -2.74 -11.80 1.97
CA ARG A 97 -2.68 -11.67 0.51
C ARG A 97 -2.39 -10.23 0.08
N TYR A 98 -3.02 -9.25 0.70
CA TYR A 98 -2.92 -7.86 0.27
C TYR A 98 -1.54 -7.28 0.55
N ALA A 99 -1.00 -7.55 1.74
CA ALA A 99 0.35 -7.18 2.12
C ALA A 99 1.39 -7.87 1.21
N THR A 100 1.18 -9.15 0.87
CA THR A 100 2.08 -9.89 -0.04
C THR A 100 2.11 -9.24 -1.43
N ILE A 101 0.93 -8.91 -1.97
CA ILE A 101 0.80 -8.25 -3.28
C ILE A 101 1.43 -6.84 -3.25
N ALA A 102 1.19 -6.07 -2.19
CA ALA A 102 1.71 -4.71 -2.03
C ALA A 102 3.24 -4.72 -1.93
N TYR A 103 3.80 -5.61 -1.12
CA TYR A 103 5.25 -5.81 -0.99
C TYR A 103 5.89 -6.13 -2.34
N TRP A 104 5.37 -7.12 -3.07
CA TRP A 104 5.95 -7.53 -4.34
C TRP A 104 5.77 -6.49 -5.46
N ASN A 105 4.70 -5.69 -5.43
CA ASN A 105 4.59 -4.53 -6.30
C ASN A 105 5.71 -3.52 -6.06
N MET A 106 6.03 -3.25 -4.80
CA MET A 106 7.13 -2.34 -4.47
C MET A 106 8.49 -2.93 -4.81
N VAL A 107 8.72 -4.22 -4.57
CA VAL A 107 9.96 -4.88 -5.00
C VAL A 107 10.16 -4.79 -6.51
N ASP A 108 9.11 -5.03 -7.30
CA ASP A 108 9.19 -4.92 -8.76
C ASP A 108 9.53 -3.49 -9.19
N LEU A 109 8.90 -2.49 -8.55
CA LEU A 109 9.12 -1.07 -8.83
C LEU A 109 10.55 -0.66 -8.51
N VAL A 110 11.06 -1.02 -7.32
CA VAL A 110 12.44 -0.71 -6.88
C VAL A 110 13.48 -1.41 -7.75
N LYS A 111 13.18 -2.62 -8.24
CA LYS A 111 14.05 -3.36 -9.18
C LYS A 111 13.92 -2.92 -10.64
N GLY A 112 13.16 -1.85 -10.93
CA GLY A 112 12.95 -1.36 -12.30
C GLY A 112 12.15 -2.29 -13.21
N LYS A 113 11.51 -3.34 -12.66
CA LYS A 113 10.67 -4.29 -13.43
C LYS A 113 9.29 -3.73 -13.77
N LYS A 114 8.92 -2.60 -13.17
CA LYS A 114 7.68 -1.84 -13.45
C LYS A 114 7.99 -0.36 -13.48
N SER A 115 7.42 0.35 -14.45
CA SER A 115 7.39 1.82 -14.47
C SER A 115 6.06 2.32 -13.89
N PRO A 116 6.06 3.44 -13.14
CA PRO A 116 4.83 4.04 -12.59
C PRO A 116 3.93 4.72 -13.64
N SER A 117 4.24 4.63 -14.94
CA SER A 117 3.44 5.25 -16.01
C SER A 117 1.99 4.75 -16.00
N ALA A 118 1.09 5.67 -15.66
CA ALA A 118 -0.29 5.45 -15.31
C ALA A 118 -1.16 5.03 -16.51
N LYS A 119 -1.60 3.77 -16.49
CA LYS A 119 -2.91 3.31 -17.00
C LYS A 119 -3.07 1.86 -16.53
N LYS A 120 -3.85 1.66 -15.45
CA LYS A 120 -4.23 0.36 -14.85
C LYS A 120 -3.03 -0.59 -14.68
N VAL A 121 -2.46 -0.67 -13.48
CA VAL A 121 -1.47 -1.72 -13.16
C VAL A 121 -2.13 -3.08 -13.46
N ALA A 122 -1.75 -3.70 -14.56
CA ALA A 122 -2.30 -4.98 -14.97
C ALA A 122 -1.92 -6.00 -13.89
N GLU A 123 -2.91 -6.80 -13.45
CA GLU A 123 -2.65 -7.90 -12.53
C GLU A 123 -1.61 -8.83 -13.15
N THR A 124 -0.45 -8.95 -12.51
CA THR A 124 0.60 -9.88 -12.94
C THR A 124 0.13 -11.32 -12.80
N LYS A 125 0.70 -12.24 -13.59
CA LYS A 125 0.43 -13.69 -13.46
C LYS A 125 0.65 -14.18 -12.02
N TYR A 126 1.75 -13.75 -11.39
CA TYR A 126 2.01 -14.02 -9.98
C TYR A 126 0.85 -13.60 -9.07
N GLN A 127 0.40 -12.35 -9.17
CA GLN A 127 -0.71 -11.82 -8.35
C GLN A 127 -1.99 -12.62 -8.57
N ARG A 128 -2.31 -12.93 -9.83
CA ARG A 128 -3.47 -13.75 -10.18
C ARG A 128 -3.40 -15.13 -9.52
N TYR A 129 -2.26 -15.81 -9.63
CA TYR A 129 -2.09 -17.14 -9.06
C TYR A 129 -2.12 -17.12 -7.53
N MET A 130 -1.49 -16.14 -6.89
CA MET A 130 -1.60 -15.95 -5.43
C MET A 130 -3.07 -15.73 -5.02
N ARG A 131 -3.80 -14.85 -5.72
CA ARG A 131 -5.21 -14.57 -5.43
C ARG A 131 -6.07 -15.81 -5.55
N ILE A 132 -5.98 -16.54 -6.67
CA ILE A 132 -6.74 -17.79 -6.87
C ILE A 132 -6.36 -18.83 -5.82
N GLY A 133 -5.07 -18.94 -5.46
CA GLY A 133 -4.59 -19.87 -4.45
C GLY A 133 -5.20 -19.62 -3.06
N TYR A 134 -5.19 -18.36 -2.60
CA TYR A 134 -5.83 -17.98 -1.34
C TYR A 134 -7.35 -18.15 -1.38
N ASP A 135 -8.01 -17.73 -2.46
CA ASP A 135 -9.47 -17.90 -2.61
C ASP A 135 -9.87 -19.38 -2.58
N ALA A 136 -9.07 -20.25 -3.20
CA ALA A 136 -9.28 -21.69 -3.18
C ALA A 136 -9.03 -22.28 -1.79
N THR A 137 -8.00 -21.81 -1.07
CA THR A 137 -7.70 -22.22 0.31
C THR A 137 -8.87 -21.90 1.25
N ASN A 138 -9.40 -20.68 1.19
CA ASN A 138 -10.55 -20.25 1.99
C ASN A 138 -11.81 -21.08 1.69
N LYS A 139 -11.98 -21.51 0.43
CA LYS A 139 -13.06 -22.40 -0.01
C LYS A 139 -12.76 -23.89 0.24
N LYS A 140 -11.68 -24.23 0.93
CA LYS A 140 -11.18 -25.60 1.18
C LYS A 140 -10.93 -26.42 -0.10
N LYS A 141 -10.78 -25.75 -1.25
CA LYS A 141 -10.43 -26.35 -2.55
C LYS A 141 -8.91 -26.53 -2.64
N TYR A 142 -8.35 -27.36 -1.77
CA TYR A 142 -6.90 -27.43 -1.55
C TYR A 142 -6.10 -27.83 -2.80
N GLN A 143 -6.61 -28.73 -3.65
CA GLN A 143 -5.91 -29.06 -4.90
C GLN A 143 -5.79 -27.85 -5.84
N THR A 144 -6.87 -27.09 -6.00
CA THR A 144 -6.84 -25.84 -6.77
C THR A 144 -5.86 -24.84 -6.15
N ALA A 145 -5.80 -24.75 -4.82
CA ALA A 145 -4.85 -23.89 -4.14
C ALA A 145 -3.39 -24.32 -4.40
N LEU A 146 -3.07 -25.61 -4.25
CA LEU A 146 -1.74 -26.17 -4.50
C LEU A 146 -1.25 -25.89 -5.93
N ILE A 147 -2.12 -26.09 -6.93
CA ILE A 147 -1.79 -25.83 -8.34
C ILE A 147 -1.45 -24.35 -8.54
N ASN A 148 -2.24 -23.43 -7.98
CA ASN A 148 -2.03 -22.01 -8.18
C ASN A 148 -0.82 -21.48 -7.39
N PHE A 149 -0.56 -21.94 -6.17
CA PHE A 149 0.68 -21.56 -5.46
C PHE A 149 1.94 -22.08 -6.15
N LYS A 150 1.89 -23.30 -6.74
CA LYS A 150 2.98 -23.78 -7.61
C LYS A 150 3.18 -22.90 -8.85
N ARG A 151 2.10 -22.44 -9.48
CA ARG A 151 2.18 -21.50 -10.61
C ARG A 151 2.74 -20.14 -10.19
N ALA A 152 2.38 -19.64 -9.01
CA ALA A 152 2.98 -18.42 -8.46
C ALA A 152 4.51 -18.57 -8.27
N LEU A 153 4.98 -19.71 -7.76
CA LEU A 153 6.41 -20.00 -7.64
C LEU A 153 7.14 -20.15 -8.99
N LYS A 154 6.45 -20.57 -10.05
CA LYS A 154 7.03 -20.54 -11.41
C LYS A 154 7.25 -19.12 -11.90
N GLU A 155 6.32 -18.21 -11.60
CA GLU A 155 6.46 -16.79 -11.96
C GLU A 155 7.50 -16.07 -11.10
N ARG A 156 7.68 -16.49 -9.83
CA ARG A 156 8.70 -15.98 -8.90
C ARG A 156 9.41 -17.12 -8.18
N PRO A 157 10.46 -17.69 -8.79
CA PRO A 157 11.26 -18.71 -8.14
C PRO A 157 11.86 -18.18 -6.83
N GLY A 158 11.74 -18.96 -5.75
CA GLY A 158 12.26 -18.59 -4.43
C GLY A 158 11.41 -17.60 -3.64
N ASP A 159 10.21 -17.23 -4.10
CA ASP A 159 9.30 -16.39 -3.29
C ASP A 159 8.93 -17.10 -1.97
N PHE A 160 9.34 -16.49 -0.87
CA PHE A 160 9.07 -16.99 0.48
C PHE A 160 7.56 -17.11 0.75
N TYR A 161 6.76 -16.12 0.31
CA TYR A 161 5.33 -16.07 0.65
C TYR A 161 4.52 -17.12 -0.12
N ALA A 162 4.75 -17.31 -1.42
CA ALA A 162 4.16 -18.40 -2.18
C ALA A 162 4.62 -19.79 -1.66
N SER A 163 5.87 -19.91 -1.21
CA SER A 163 6.39 -21.15 -0.61
C SER A 163 5.71 -21.47 0.71
N GLN A 164 5.52 -20.46 1.58
CA GLN A 164 4.78 -20.61 2.84
C GLN A 164 3.31 -20.99 2.57
N ALA A 165 2.65 -20.30 1.64
CA ALA A 165 1.26 -20.60 1.29
C ALA A 165 1.09 -22.03 0.77
N LEU A 166 2.04 -22.52 -0.05
CA LEU A 166 2.06 -23.90 -0.53
C LEU A 166 2.19 -24.89 0.63
N ARG A 167 3.13 -24.67 1.57
CA ARG A 167 3.32 -25.52 2.76
C ARG A 167 2.07 -25.55 3.65
N ASN A 168 1.45 -24.40 3.89
CA ASN A 168 0.23 -24.30 4.70
C ASN A 168 -0.90 -25.18 4.13
N VAL A 169 -1.11 -25.13 2.81
CA VAL A 169 -2.14 -25.96 2.16
C VAL A 169 -1.78 -27.45 2.20
N GLN A 170 -0.51 -27.82 2.02
CA GLN A 170 -0.07 -29.21 2.15
C GLN A 170 -0.37 -29.77 3.56
N THR A 171 -0.20 -28.95 4.59
CA THR A 171 -0.57 -29.34 5.96
C THR A 171 -2.05 -29.64 6.08
N TYR A 172 -2.93 -28.81 5.50
CA TYR A 172 -4.39 -29.03 5.55
C TYR A 172 -4.84 -30.32 4.83
N THR A 173 -4.17 -30.69 3.73
CA THR A 173 -4.48 -31.95 3.04
C THR A 173 -4.01 -33.17 3.85
N ASN A 174 -2.85 -33.07 4.50
CA ASN A 174 -2.27 -34.17 5.27
C ASN A 174 -3.02 -34.41 6.58
N THR A 175 -3.51 -33.37 7.24
CA THR A 175 -4.36 -33.50 8.43
C THR A 175 -5.76 -33.98 8.08
N GLY A 176 -6.38 -33.48 7.00
CA GLY A 176 -7.69 -33.93 6.52
C GLY A 176 -7.74 -35.43 6.16
N GLN A 177 -6.65 -35.98 5.61
CA GLN A 177 -6.55 -37.41 5.33
C GLN A 177 -6.45 -38.30 6.57
N LYS A 178 -5.94 -37.79 7.70
CA LYS A 178 -5.84 -38.56 8.96
C LYS A 178 -7.18 -38.69 9.68
N VAL A 179 -8.09 -37.73 9.53
CA VAL A 179 -9.41 -37.76 10.19
C VAL A 179 -10.39 -38.66 9.46
N ALA A 180 -10.33 -38.74 8.13
CA ALA A 180 -11.25 -39.56 7.32
C ALA A 180 -10.93 -41.07 7.32
N ARG A 181 -9.91 -41.51 8.06
CA ARG A 181 -9.46 -42.92 8.16
C ARG A 181 -9.72 -43.54 9.54
N LYS A 182 -10.47 -42.87 10.41
CA LYS A 182 -10.96 -43.40 11.68
C LYS A 182 -12.47 -43.52 11.62
#